data_AF-A0A931LVK5-F1
#
_entry.id   AF-A0A931LVK5-F1
#
_cell.length_a   1.000
_cell.length_b   1.000
_cell.length_c   1.000
_cell.angle_alpha   90.00
_cell.angle_beta   90.00
_cell.angle_gamma   90.00
#
_symmetry.space_group_name_H-M   'P 1'
#
loop_
_entity.id
_entity.type
_entity.pdbx_description
1 polymer ?
#
loop_
_entity_poly.entity_id
_entity_poly.type
_entity_poly.pdbx_seq_one_letter_code
_entity_poly.pdbx_strand_id
1 'polypeptide(L)'
;MRKVQPEPPPDGGAPPPALRATPAVSLADLMTPFRGSRAASLLYTPAIEPGEPLQTKPFCLARAEVSLLTAEQYALTFGPVLIGVPAAGVAMLVLGDAFMKAIGLVCVLWPLTIPGRAFLITSRAARALRAPTVASVEDGALLLKPDHGAGLRLPLGAIWRLKRRRGYLIVWTRRLALVFLPESAFKSPDAVERFAAALKPG
;
A
#
# COMPACT_ATOMS: atom_id res chain seq x y z
N MET A 1 9.47 41.50 65.41
CA MET A 1 9.99 41.32 64.04
C MET A 1 9.84 39.85 63.66
N ARG A 2 8.94 39.52 62.73
CA ARG A 2 8.69 38.13 62.29
C ARG A 2 9.80 37.70 61.33
N LYS A 3 10.49 36.59 61.66
CA LYS A 3 11.43 35.91 60.75
C LYS A 3 10.63 35.31 59.59
N VAL A 4 10.87 35.81 58.38
CA VAL A 4 10.37 35.23 57.14
C VAL A 4 11.25 34.01 56.84
N GLN A 5 10.66 32.81 56.83
CA GLN A 5 11.34 31.60 56.36
C GLN A 5 11.37 31.61 54.82
N PRO A 6 12.51 31.33 54.18
CA PRO A 6 12.60 31.24 52.73
C PRO A 6 11.87 29.99 52.21
N GLU A 7 11.16 30.18 51.11
CA GLU A 7 10.42 29.15 50.38
C GLU A 7 11.39 28.09 49.80
N PRO A 8 11.08 26.79 49.90
CA PRO A 8 11.90 25.75 49.30
C PRO A 8 11.83 25.83 47.75
N PRO A 9 12.93 25.49 47.04
CA PRO A 9 12.95 25.49 45.59
C PRO A 9 12.00 24.44 45.00
N PRO A 10 11.40 24.71 43.82
CA PRO A 10 10.48 23.79 43.18
C PRO A 10 11.19 22.50 42.75
N ASP A 11 10.52 21.38 43.02
CA ASP A 11 10.98 20.03 42.70
C ASP A 11 11.47 19.91 41.25
N GLY A 12 12.70 19.42 41.12
CA GLY A 12 13.34 19.15 39.84
C GLY A 12 12.53 18.14 39.04
N GLY A 13 11.87 18.64 37.98
CA GLY A 13 11.11 17.83 37.04
C GLY A 13 11.94 16.67 36.50
N ALA A 14 11.37 15.47 36.55
CA ALA A 14 11.98 14.28 36.00
C ALA A 14 12.34 14.51 34.52
N PRO A 15 13.53 14.05 34.06
CA PRO A 15 13.94 14.19 32.67
C PRO A 15 12.93 13.47 31.76
N PRO A 16 12.57 14.06 30.61
CA PRO A 16 11.67 13.42 29.67
C PRO A 16 12.22 12.06 29.23
N PRO A 17 11.36 11.03 29.08
CA PRO A 17 11.79 9.71 28.66
C PRO A 17 12.51 9.80 27.32
N ALA A 18 13.75 9.30 27.28
CA ALA A 18 14.55 9.25 26.07
C ALA A 18 13.75 8.54 24.96
N LEU A 19 13.54 9.25 23.85
CA LEU A 19 12.97 8.71 22.62
C LEU A 19 13.80 7.49 22.20
N ARG A 20 13.30 6.28 22.51
CA ARG A 20 13.89 5.03 22.03
C ARG A 20 13.80 5.05 20.51
N ALA A 21 14.96 5.12 19.84
CA ALA A 21 15.04 5.00 18.41
C ALA A 21 14.38 3.69 17.97
N THR A 22 13.31 3.82 17.18
CA THR A 22 12.68 2.69 16.51
C THR A 22 13.75 2.03 15.62
N PRO A 23 14.05 0.72 15.77
CA PRO A 23 15.02 0.07 14.92
C PRO A 23 14.59 0.20 13.46
N ALA A 24 15.47 0.73 12.62
CA ALA A 24 15.27 0.83 11.20
C ALA A 24 15.13 -0.59 10.62
N VAL A 25 13.90 -0.99 10.28
CA VAL A 25 13.64 -2.28 9.64
C VAL A 25 14.31 -2.28 8.26
N SER A 26 15.32 -3.12 8.10
CA SER A 26 16.11 -3.24 6.88
C SER A 26 15.25 -3.65 5.68
N LEU A 27 15.55 -3.08 4.51
CA LEU A 27 14.88 -3.37 3.24
C LEU A 27 15.06 -4.83 2.81
N ALA A 28 16.12 -5.50 3.30
CA ALA A 28 16.40 -6.90 3.04
C ALA A 28 15.45 -7.86 3.80
N ASP A 29 15.04 -7.51 5.02
CA ASP A 29 14.23 -8.38 5.88
C ASP A 29 12.75 -8.44 5.48
N LEU A 30 12.28 -7.42 4.74
CA LEU A 30 10.90 -7.36 4.20
C LEU A 30 10.77 -7.93 2.79
N MET A 31 11.90 -8.24 2.14
CA MET A 31 11.97 -8.73 0.75
C MET A 31 12.48 -10.18 0.67
N THR A 32 12.75 -10.83 1.81
CA THR A 32 13.06 -12.24 1.86
C THR A 32 11.86 -13.04 1.35
N PRO A 33 12.01 -13.84 0.28
CA PRO A 33 10.98 -14.80 -0.09
C PRO A 33 10.73 -15.68 1.14
N PHE A 34 9.46 -15.82 1.52
CA PHE A 34 9.07 -16.69 2.63
C PHE A 34 9.36 -18.14 2.22
N ARG A 35 10.61 -18.57 2.40
CA ARG A 35 11.08 -19.93 2.20
C ARG A 35 10.67 -20.66 3.46
N GLY A 36 9.55 -21.38 3.39
CA GLY A 36 8.81 -21.98 4.51
C GLY A 36 9.67 -22.24 5.76
N SER A 37 9.70 -21.27 6.66
CA SER A 37 10.28 -21.45 7.97
C SER A 37 9.13 -21.71 8.93
N ARG A 38 9.06 -22.95 9.40
CA ARG A 38 8.02 -23.50 10.28
C ARG A 38 8.11 -23.02 11.73
N ALA A 39 8.90 -22.00 12.05
CA ALA A 39 9.12 -21.63 13.45
C ALA A 39 9.28 -20.12 13.63
N ALA A 40 8.24 -19.51 14.21
CA ALA A 40 8.26 -18.43 15.21
C ALA A 40 7.01 -17.53 15.07
N SER A 41 5.84 -18.11 15.35
CA SER A 41 4.67 -17.34 15.76
C SER A 41 4.80 -17.01 17.23
N LEU A 42 5.23 -15.80 17.58
CA LEU A 42 5.06 -15.27 18.93
C LEU A 42 4.49 -13.85 18.91
N LEU A 43 3.18 -13.81 19.19
CA LEU A 43 2.51 -12.90 20.10
C LEU A 43 2.32 -11.43 19.68
N TYR A 44 1.41 -11.22 18.74
CA TYR A 44 0.33 -10.24 18.95
C TYR A 44 -0.91 -10.72 18.17
N THR A 45 -1.78 -11.46 18.87
CA THR A 45 -3.10 -11.82 18.37
C THR A 45 -4.09 -10.86 19.02
N PRO A 46 -4.55 -9.78 18.35
CA PRO A 46 -5.79 -9.18 18.79
C PRO A 46 -6.84 -10.28 18.76
N ALA A 47 -7.61 -10.43 19.83
CA ALA A 47 -8.66 -11.43 19.95
C ALA A 47 -9.73 -11.18 18.88
N ILE A 48 -9.52 -11.75 17.69
CA ILE A 48 -10.56 -11.91 16.67
C ILE A 48 -11.41 -13.05 17.21
N GLU A 49 -12.69 -12.78 17.48
CA GLU A 49 -13.66 -13.81 17.87
C GLU A 49 -13.56 -15.01 16.91
N PRO A 50 -13.87 -16.25 17.34
CA PRO A 50 -13.79 -17.45 16.50
C PRO A 50 -14.91 -17.42 15.44
N GLY A 51 -14.79 -16.50 14.49
CA GLY A 51 -15.54 -16.45 13.24
C GLY A 51 -14.83 -17.27 12.18
N GLU A 52 -15.55 -17.60 11.12
CA GLU A 52 -14.95 -18.27 9.94
C GLU A 52 -13.66 -17.55 9.49
N PRO A 53 -12.63 -18.30 9.09
CA PRO A 53 -11.40 -17.70 8.59
C PRO A 53 -11.70 -16.73 7.46
N LEU A 54 -11.24 -15.48 7.59
CA LEU A 54 -11.37 -14.43 6.57
C LEU A 54 -10.47 -14.76 5.39
N GLN A 55 -10.98 -15.60 4.49
CA GLN A 55 -10.26 -16.16 3.35
C GLN A 55 -11.12 -16.12 2.08
N THR A 56 -10.49 -15.79 0.96
CA THR A 56 -11.14 -15.82 -0.36
C THR A 56 -11.12 -17.22 -0.97
N LYS A 57 -12.00 -17.47 -1.94
CA LYS A 57 -11.81 -18.56 -2.91
C LYS A 57 -10.53 -18.29 -3.72
N PRO A 58 -9.90 -19.33 -4.30
CA PRO A 58 -8.81 -19.13 -5.24
C PRO A 58 -9.25 -18.26 -6.41
N PHE A 59 -8.44 -17.28 -6.77
CA PHE A 59 -8.68 -16.41 -7.92
C PHE A 59 -7.41 -16.21 -8.73
N CYS A 60 -7.58 -15.88 -10.02
CA CYS A 60 -6.50 -15.53 -10.93
C CYS A 60 -6.83 -14.18 -11.54
N LEU A 61 -5.83 -13.31 -11.69
CA LEU A 61 -5.98 -12.06 -12.43
C LEU A 61 -5.09 -12.06 -13.66
N ALA A 62 -5.70 -11.80 -14.81
CA ALA A 62 -4.97 -11.66 -16.05
C ALA A 62 -4.04 -10.43 -15.97
N ARG A 63 -2.84 -10.51 -16.56
CA ARG A 63 -1.90 -9.37 -16.56
C ARG A 63 -2.51 -8.12 -17.17
N ALA A 64 -3.26 -8.28 -18.25
CA ALA A 64 -3.92 -7.18 -18.95
C ALA A 64 -4.93 -6.47 -18.04
N GLU A 65 -5.70 -7.25 -17.27
CA GLU A 65 -6.69 -6.73 -16.32
C GLU A 65 -6.03 -5.97 -15.17
N VAL A 66 -4.98 -6.52 -14.55
CA VAL A 66 -4.21 -5.82 -13.50
C VAL A 66 -3.61 -4.52 -14.05
N SER A 67 -3.11 -4.54 -15.28
CA SER A 67 -2.53 -3.36 -15.93
C SER A 67 -3.58 -2.29 -16.18
N LEU A 68 -4.77 -2.69 -16.66
CA LEU A 68 -5.89 -1.78 -16.91
C LEU A 68 -6.40 -1.14 -15.61
N LEU A 69 -6.65 -1.95 -14.57
CA LEU A 69 -7.09 -1.47 -13.26
C LEU A 69 -6.06 -0.51 -12.64
N THR A 70 -4.78 -0.82 -12.80
CA THR A 70 -3.69 0.05 -12.33
C THR A 70 -3.65 1.36 -13.10
N ALA A 71 -3.74 1.31 -14.44
CA ALA A 71 -3.75 2.52 -15.28
C ALA A 71 -4.95 3.41 -14.98
N GLU A 72 -6.13 2.82 -14.80
CA GLU A 72 -7.33 3.54 -14.42
C GLU A 72 -7.17 4.21 -13.04
N GLN A 73 -6.61 3.49 -12.07
CA GLN A 73 -6.37 4.05 -10.75
C GLN A 73 -5.32 5.17 -10.78
N TYR A 74 -4.28 5.03 -11.62
CA TYR A 74 -3.28 6.07 -11.83
C TYR A 74 -3.91 7.32 -12.43
N ALA A 75 -4.71 7.17 -13.49
CA ALA A 75 -5.39 8.27 -14.16
C ALA A 75 -6.30 9.06 -13.21
N LEU A 76 -7.00 8.39 -12.30
CA LEU A 76 -7.82 9.07 -11.30
C LEU A 76 -7.00 9.77 -10.22
N THR A 77 -5.89 9.17 -9.82
CA THR A 77 -5.07 9.70 -8.71
C THR A 77 -4.25 10.90 -9.17
N PHE A 78 -3.74 10.85 -10.40
CA PHE A 78 -2.85 11.86 -10.97
C PHE A 78 -3.49 12.66 -12.10
N GLY A 79 -4.82 12.57 -12.30
CA GLY A 79 -5.56 13.22 -13.39
C GLY A 79 -5.25 14.71 -13.56
N PRO A 80 -5.26 15.52 -12.48
CA PRO A 80 -4.92 16.93 -12.58
C PRO A 80 -3.48 17.17 -13.10
N VAL A 81 -2.51 16.36 -12.66
CA VAL A 81 -1.11 16.44 -13.11
C VAL A 81 -0.97 15.97 -14.56
N LEU A 82 -1.68 14.90 -14.90
CA LEU A 82 -1.75 14.31 -16.23
C LEU A 82 -2.27 15.27 -17.29
N ILE A 83 -3.15 16.21 -16.91
CA ILE A 83 -3.68 17.24 -17.82
C ILE A 83 -2.86 18.53 -17.70
N GLY A 84 -2.55 18.95 -16.48
CA GLY A 84 -1.89 20.23 -16.21
C GLY A 84 -0.47 20.30 -16.76
N VAL A 85 0.33 19.24 -16.61
CA VAL A 85 1.72 19.23 -17.10
C VAL A 85 1.78 19.29 -18.64
N PRO A 86 1.03 18.48 -19.39
CA PRO A 86 0.95 18.63 -20.85
C PRO A 86 0.39 19.97 -21.29
N ALA A 87 -0.64 20.51 -20.63
CA ALA A 87 -1.19 21.82 -20.96
C ALA A 87 -0.14 22.93 -20.80
N ALA A 88 0.62 22.91 -19.69
CA ALA A 88 1.75 23.81 -19.50
C ALA A 88 2.84 23.60 -20.56
N GLY A 89 3.11 22.34 -20.93
CA GLY A 89 4.04 21.99 -22.00
C GLY A 89 3.63 22.56 -23.36
N VAL A 90 2.33 22.49 -23.70
CA VAL A 90 1.78 23.12 -24.91
C VAL A 90 1.94 24.64 -24.85
N ALA A 91 1.66 25.28 -23.71
CA ALA A 91 1.87 26.72 -23.55
C ALA A 91 3.35 27.11 -23.76
N MET A 92 4.30 26.33 -23.22
CA MET A 92 5.73 26.52 -23.44
C MET A 92 6.13 26.33 -24.91
N LEU A 93 5.51 25.37 -25.62
CA LEU A 93 5.78 25.14 -27.04
C LEU A 93 5.33 26.32 -27.92
N VAL A 94 4.23 26.97 -27.55
CA VAL A 94 3.66 28.09 -28.32
C VAL A 94 4.35 29.42 -27.98
N LEU A 95 4.59 29.69 -26.70
CA LEU A 95 5.02 31.01 -26.22
C LEU A 95 6.50 31.10 -25.85
N GLY A 96 7.19 29.95 -25.74
CA GLY A 96 8.56 29.88 -25.22
C GLY A 96 9.66 30.10 -26.27
N ASP A 97 10.87 30.33 -25.78
CA ASP A 97 12.10 30.29 -26.58
C ASP A 97 12.51 28.84 -26.94
N ALA A 98 13.63 28.67 -27.65
CA ALA A 98 14.09 27.34 -28.08
C ALA A 98 14.28 26.35 -26.92
N PHE A 99 14.73 26.82 -25.75
CA PHE A 99 14.94 25.98 -24.58
C PHE A 99 13.62 25.60 -23.91
N MET A 100 12.71 26.56 -23.73
CA MET A 100 11.37 26.31 -23.20
C MET A 100 10.56 25.37 -24.11
N LYS A 101 10.70 25.48 -25.44
CA LYS A 101 10.09 24.55 -26.39
C LYS A 101 10.59 23.12 -26.17
N ALA A 102 11.88 22.93 -25.91
CA ALA A 102 12.42 21.60 -25.61
C ALA A 102 11.82 21.02 -24.32
N ILE A 103 11.72 21.82 -23.26
CA ILE A 103 11.05 21.40 -22.00
C ILE A 103 9.57 21.10 -22.26
N GLY A 104 8.88 21.97 -23.00
CA GLY A 104 7.47 21.81 -23.34
C GLY A 104 7.21 20.51 -24.08
N LEU A 105 8.07 20.12 -25.03
CA LEU A 105 7.99 18.84 -25.72
C LEU A 105 8.10 17.65 -24.76
N VAL A 106 9.05 17.71 -23.81
CA VAL A 106 9.20 16.66 -22.79
C VAL A 106 7.96 16.57 -21.91
N CYS A 107 7.39 17.70 -21.48
CA CYS A 107 6.16 17.74 -20.68
C CYS A 107 4.96 17.13 -21.43
N VAL A 108 4.83 17.39 -22.73
CA VAL A 108 3.76 16.84 -23.58
C VAL A 108 3.93 15.34 -23.82
N LEU A 109 5.16 14.86 -23.99
CA LEU A 109 5.44 13.44 -24.23
C LEU A 109 5.48 12.60 -22.95
N TRP A 110 5.71 13.22 -21.79
CA TRP A 110 5.83 12.52 -20.50
C TRP A 110 4.68 11.53 -20.20
N PRO A 111 3.39 11.84 -20.47
CA PRO A 111 2.30 10.90 -20.22
C PRO A 111 2.42 9.56 -20.94
N LEU A 112 3.09 9.52 -22.10
CA LEU A 112 3.34 8.27 -22.84
C LEU A 112 4.21 7.28 -22.05
N THR A 113 4.98 7.76 -21.07
CA THR A 113 5.82 6.90 -20.22
C THR A 113 5.03 6.21 -19.09
N ILE A 114 3.81 6.64 -18.80
CA ILE A 114 3.01 6.17 -17.66
C ILE A 114 2.58 4.71 -17.82
N PRO A 115 2.05 4.25 -18.97
CA PRO A 115 1.73 2.84 -19.17
C PRO A 115 2.94 1.93 -18.97
N GLY A 116 4.12 2.36 -19.46
CA GLY A 116 5.37 1.64 -19.28
C GLY A 116 5.79 1.54 -17.81
N ARG A 117 5.72 2.64 -17.06
CA ARG A 117 5.99 2.65 -15.61
C ARG A 117 5.00 1.80 -14.82
N ALA A 118 3.71 1.90 -15.13
CA ALA A 118 2.67 1.08 -14.51
C ALA A 118 2.92 -0.41 -14.74
N PHE A 119 3.31 -0.79 -15.96
CA PHE A 119 3.67 -2.17 -16.30
C PHE A 119 4.91 -2.67 -15.54
N LEU A 120 5.93 -1.83 -15.35
CA LEU A 120 7.13 -2.18 -14.59
C LEU A 120 6.83 -2.36 -13.10
N ILE A 121 6.09 -1.42 -12.50
CA ILE A 121 5.72 -1.46 -11.07
C ILE A 121 4.84 -2.67 -10.75
N THR A 122 3.92 -3.01 -11.65
CA THR A 122 3.00 -4.14 -11.46
C THR A 122 3.62 -5.48 -11.76
N SER A 123 4.77 -5.56 -12.44
CA SER A 123 5.34 -6.83 -12.95
C SER A 123 5.53 -7.92 -11.87
N ARG A 124 5.98 -7.55 -10.66
CA ARG A 124 6.18 -8.50 -9.54
C ARG A 124 4.87 -8.92 -8.89
N ALA A 125 3.99 -7.98 -8.57
CA ALA A 125 2.68 -8.28 -7.99
C ALA A 125 1.80 -9.08 -8.96
N ALA A 126 1.81 -8.69 -10.25
CA ALA A 126 1.10 -9.40 -11.31
C ALA A 126 1.63 -10.81 -11.52
N ARG A 127 2.92 -11.09 -11.25
CA ARG A 127 3.44 -12.46 -11.35
C ARG A 127 2.84 -13.37 -10.27
N ALA A 128 2.69 -12.86 -9.05
CA ALA A 128 2.04 -13.61 -7.97
C ALA A 128 0.55 -13.86 -8.28
N LEU A 129 -0.16 -12.85 -8.80
CA LEU A 129 -1.60 -12.90 -9.06
C LEU A 129 -2.01 -13.68 -10.32
N ARG A 130 -1.06 -14.15 -11.14
CA ARG A 130 -1.34 -14.97 -12.32
C ARG A 130 -1.63 -16.43 -12.00
N ALA A 131 -1.05 -16.94 -10.91
CA ALA A 131 -1.36 -18.26 -10.42
C ALA A 131 -2.63 -18.20 -9.57
N PRO A 132 -3.38 -19.31 -9.44
CA PRO A 132 -4.48 -19.40 -8.48
C PRO A 132 -3.98 -18.95 -7.12
N THR A 133 -4.52 -17.84 -6.62
CA THR A 133 -4.06 -17.18 -5.40
C THR A 133 -5.22 -17.09 -4.43
N VAL A 134 -4.92 -17.39 -3.17
CA VAL A 134 -5.87 -17.22 -2.07
C VAL A 134 -5.41 -16.06 -1.20
N ALA A 135 -6.31 -15.13 -0.93
CA ALA A 135 -6.08 -14.05 0.01
C ALA A 135 -6.66 -14.42 1.38
N SER A 136 -5.89 -14.23 2.45
CA SER A 136 -6.36 -14.39 3.82
C SER A 136 -5.82 -13.30 4.73
N VAL A 137 -6.54 -12.99 5.80
CA VAL A 137 -6.06 -12.11 6.88
C VAL A 137 -5.72 -12.97 8.09
N GLU A 138 -4.43 -13.10 8.38
CA GLU A 138 -3.88 -13.93 9.45
C GLU A 138 -2.73 -13.17 10.13
N ASP A 139 -2.59 -13.29 11.46
CA ASP A 139 -1.46 -12.73 12.23
C ASP A 139 -1.15 -11.25 11.93
N GLY A 140 -2.18 -10.41 11.85
CA GLY A 140 -2.03 -8.98 11.58
C GLY A 140 -1.44 -8.66 10.21
N ALA A 141 -1.58 -9.56 9.23
CA ALA A 141 -1.15 -9.36 7.85
C ALA A 141 -2.17 -9.89 6.83
N LEU A 142 -2.23 -9.23 5.66
CA LEU A 142 -2.85 -9.75 4.45
C LEU A 142 -1.85 -10.69 3.77
N LEU A 143 -2.19 -11.98 3.70
CA LEU A 143 -1.42 -13.00 3.02
C LEU A 143 -2.03 -13.28 1.65
N LEU A 144 -1.21 -13.23 0.61
CA LEU A 144 -1.55 -13.73 -0.73
C LEU A 144 -0.73 -14.99 -0.97
N LYS A 145 -1.40 -16.14 -0.91
CA LYS A 145 -0.80 -17.47 -1.06
C LYS A 145 -1.10 -17.99 -2.48
N PRO A 146 -0.16 -17.88 -3.44
CA PRO A 146 -0.32 -18.52 -4.74
C PRO A 146 -0.21 -20.04 -4.56
N ASP A 147 -0.84 -20.79 -5.47
CA ASP A 147 -0.79 -22.26 -5.50
C ASP A 147 0.65 -22.78 -5.64
N HIS A 148 1.49 -22.04 -6.39
CA HIS A 148 2.91 -22.33 -6.55
C HIS A 148 3.76 -21.07 -6.35
N GLY A 149 4.84 -21.20 -5.60
CA GLY A 149 5.84 -20.15 -5.38
C GLY A 149 5.75 -19.45 -4.02
N ALA A 150 6.55 -18.42 -3.83
CA ALA A 150 6.56 -17.63 -2.60
C ALA A 150 5.33 -16.71 -2.57
N GLY A 151 4.55 -16.78 -1.48
CA GLY A 151 3.45 -15.86 -1.23
C GLY A 151 3.91 -14.45 -0.92
N LEU A 152 2.96 -13.52 -0.97
CA LEU A 152 3.17 -12.14 -0.57
C LEU A 152 2.52 -11.91 0.80
N ARG A 153 3.32 -11.49 1.78
CA ARG A 153 2.85 -11.07 3.10
C ARG A 153 2.85 -9.55 3.18
N LEU A 154 1.69 -8.97 3.44
CA LEU A 154 1.48 -7.53 3.57
C LEU A 154 1.01 -7.21 4.99
N PRO A 155 1.88 -6.65 5.85
CA PRO A 155 1.47 -6.22 7.19
C PRO A 155 0.28 -5.24 7.11
N LEU A 156 -0.71 -5.37 8.00
CA LEU A 156 -1.89 -4.48 7.97
C LEU A 156 -1.49 -3.01 8.16
N GLY A 157 -0.47 -2.71 8.97
CA GLY A 157 0.06 -1.35 9.12
C GLY A 157 0.74 -0.77 7.86
N ALA A 158 1.06 -1.62 6.88
CA ALA A 158 1.56 -1.17 5.58
C ALA A 158 0.42 -0.77 4.62
N ILE A 159 -0.82 -1.19 4.92
CA ILE A 159 -2.02 -0.79 4.19
C ILE A 159 -2.42 0.60 4.67
N TRP A 160 -2.63 1.52 3.75
CA TRP A 160 -2.99 2.91 4.10
C TRP A 160 -4.32 3.35 3.53
N ARG A 161 -4.84 2.63 2.52
CA ARG A 161 -6.11 2.95 1.89
C ARG A 161 -6.73 1.70 1.30
N LEU A 162 -8.04 1.55 1.50
CA LEU A 162 -8.88 0.59 0.81
C LEU A 162 -9.92 1.34 -0.02
N LYS A 163 -10.20 0.83 -1.22
CA LYS A 163 -11.27 1.36 -2.08
C LYS A 163 -11.94 0.24 -2.86
N ARG A 164 -13.25 0.32 -3.03
CA ARG A 164 -14.00 -0.58 -3.93
C ARG A 164 -14.22 0.06 -5.28
N ARG A 165 -14.05 -0.72 -6.35
CA ARG A 165 -14.28 -0.25 -7.72
C ARG A 165 -14.40 -1.41 -8.70
N ARG A 166 -15.41 -1.37 -9.59
CA ARG A 166 -15.62 -2.36 -10.67
C ARG A 166 -15.59 -3.82 -10.20
N GLY A 167 -16.16 -4.10 -9.02
CA GLY A 167 -16.13 -5.45 -8.43
C GLY A 167 -14.77 -5.87 -7.89
N TYR A 168 -13.88 -4.92 -7.59
CA TYR A 168 -12.59 -5.14 -6.96
C TYR A 168 -12.47 -4.37 -5.65
N LEU A 169 -11.94 -5.05 -4.63
CA LEU A 169 -11.37 -4.42 -3.45
C LEU A 169 -9.89 -4.10 -3.74
N ILE A 170 -9.59 -2.81 -3.88
CA ILE A 170 -8.26 -2.28 -4.17
C ILE A 170 -7.59 -1.94 -2.84
N VAL A 171 -6.54 -2.69 -2.50
CA VAL A 171 -5.74 -2.50 -1.29
C VAL A 171 -4.47 -1.74 -1.66
N TRP A 172 -4.32 -0.55 -1.08
CA TRP A 172 -3.15 0.29 -1.30
C TRP A 172 -2.18 0.16 -0.15
N THR A 173 -0.91 -0.03 -0.51
CA THR A 173 0.19 -0.10 0.44
C THR A 173 1.03 1.18 0.40
N ARG A 174 1.68 1.53 1.52
CA ARG A 174 2.53 2.73 1.62
C ARG A 174 3.69 2.73 0.63
N ARG A 175 4.12 1.55 0.19
CA ARG A 175 5.22 1.34 -0.78
C ARG A 175 4.72 1.22 -2.22
N LEU A 176 3.55 1.79 -2.52
CA LEU A 176 2.98 1.87 -3.87
C LEU A 176 2.68 0.52 -4.55
N ALA A 177 2.67 -0.58 -3.80
CA ALA A 177 2.09 -1.82 -4.30
C ALA A 177 0.57 -1.74 -4.18
N LEU A 178 -0.12 -1.95 -5.31
CA LEU A 178 -1.56 -2.13 -5.38
C LEU A 178 -1.86 -3.63 -5.43
N VAL A 179 -2.76 -4.07 -4.57
CA VAL A 179 -3.31 -5.42 -4.63
C VAL A 179 -4.78 -5.32 -4.99
N PHE A 180 -5.19 -6.08 -5.99
CA PHE A 180 -6.57 -6.16 -6.45
C PHE A 180 -7.13 -7.49 -5.97
N LEU A 181 -8.22 -7.44 -5.21
CA LEU A 181 -8.95 -8.61 -4.75
C LEU A 181 -10.34 -8.60 -5.42
N PRO A 182 -10.66 -9.57 -6.30
CA PRO A 182 -11.96 -9.62 -6.94
C PRO A 182 -13.05 -9.93 -5.89
N GLU A 183 -14.12 -9.14 -5.89
CA GLU A 183 -15.26 -9.32 -4.98
C GLU A 183 -15.96 -10.67 -5.20
N SER A 184 -15.90 -11.20 -6.42
CA SER A 184 -16.41 -12.54 -6.78
C SER A 184 -15.65 -13.69 -6.10
N ALA A 185 -14.42 -13.46 -5.61
CA ALA A 185 -13.67 -14.45 -4.86
C ALA A 185 -14.15 -14.58 -3.41
N PHE A 186 -14.98 -13.66 -2.92
CA PHE A 186 -15.56 -13.77 -1.59
C PHE A 186 -16.80 -14.67 -1.61
N LYS A 187 -17.04 -15.40 -0.52
CA LYS A 187 -18.20 -16.30 -0.43
C LYS A 187 -19.53 -15.54 -0.42
N SER A 188 -19.54 -14.33 0.16
CA SER A 188 -20.72 -13.49 0.29
C SER A 188 -20.32 -12.00 0.31
N PRO A 189 -21.25 -11.07 0.04
CA PRO A 189 -21.01 -9.64 0.20
C PRO A 189 -20.61 -9.25 1.63
N ASP A 190 -21.19 -9.91 2.63
CA ASP A 190 -20.83 -9.72 4.05
C ASP A 190 -19.37 -10.11 4.33
N ALA A 191 -18.85 -11.17 3.68
CA ALA A 191 -17.43 -11.52 3.80
C ALA A 191 -16.52 -10.42 3.23
N VAL A 192 -16.95 -9.69 2.19
CA VAL A 192 -16.20 -8.53 1.67
C VAL A 192 -16.15 -7.40 2.71
N GLU A 193 -17.27 -7.14 3.39
CA GLU A 193 -17.34 -6.13 4.45
C GLU A 193 -16.44 -6.48 5.64
N ARG A 194 -16.55 -7.71 6.14
CA ARG A 194 -15.72 -8.18 7.25
C ARG A 194 -14.23 -8.16 6.90
N PHE A 195 -13.88 -8.58 5.69
CA PHE A 195 -12.49 -8.53 5.21
C PHE A 195 -12.00 -7.08 5.07
N ALA A 196 -12.81 -6.18 4.49
CA ALA A 196 -12.46 -4.78 4.36
C ALA A 196 -12.32 -4.10 5.73
N ALA A 197 -13.17 -4.43 6.71
CA ALA A 197 -13.07 -3.96 8.08
C ALA A 197 -11.78 -4.43 8.76
N ALA A 198 -11.41 -5.70 8.59
CA ALA A 198 -10.16 -6.25 9.11
C ALA A 198 -8.90 -5.62 8.48
N LEU A 199 -9.02 -5.11 7.25
CA LEU A 199 -7.93 -4.42 6.54
C LEU A 199 -7.87 -2.90 6.81
N LYS A 200 -8.83 -2.32 7.54
CA LYS A 200 -8.80 -0.88 7.80
C LYS A 200 -7.52 -0.53 8.57
N PRO A 201 -6.77 0.51 8.15
CA PRO A 201 -5.63 0.96 8.91
C PRO A 201 -6.11 1.40 10.30
N GLY A 202 -5.47 0.83 11.33
CA GLY A 202 -5.58 1.32 12.71
C GLY A 202 -4.77 2.58 12.96
#